data_AF-A0AA89BKK8-F1
#
_entry.id   AF-A0AA89BKK8-F1
#
_cell.length_a   1.000
_cell.length_b   1.000
_cell.length_c   1.000
_cell.angle_alpha   90.00
_cell.angle_beta   90.00
_cell.angle_gamma   90.00
#
_symmetry.space_group_name_H-M   'P 1'
#
loop_
_entity.id
_entity.type
_entity.pdbx_description
1 polymer ?
#
loop_
_entity_poly.entity_id
_entity_poly.type
_entity_poly.pdbx_seq_one_letter_code
_entity_poly.pdbx_strand_id
1 'polypeptide(L)'
;MINYDVSSACISLLYVLVIYISFLLIKGRPHWIGLSDMHSADTWVWYPSMEDVTYTDWQPGQPNPGEGEHCAAFLQDLYPDFYWHDVDCSAQFLFICEREFCF
;
A
#
# COMPACT_ATOMS: atom_id res chain seq x y z
N MET A 1 -2.49 3.82 -8.39
CA MET A 1 -2.73 3.49 -9.80
C MET A 1 -3.56 2.21 -9.94
N ILE A 2 -4.81 2.31 -10.38
CA ILE A 2 -5.35 1.30 -11.33
C ILE A 2 -5.69 2.07 -12.60
N ASN A 3 -4.65 2.57 -13.25
CA ASN A 3 -4.71 2.83 -14.68
C ASN A 3 -4.14 1.59 -15.33
N TYR A 4 -5.01 0.80 -15.98
CA TYR A 4 -4.57 -0.21 -16.92
C TYR A 4 -3.97 0.53 -18.13
N ASP A 5 -2.75 1.05 -18.00
CA ASP A 5 -1.97 1.40 -19.17
C ASP A 5 -1.48 0.10 -19.81
N VAL A 6 -2.02 -0.15 -21.01
CA VAL A 6 -1.83 -1.34 -21.83
C VAL A 6 -0.44 -1.37 -22.49
N SER A 7 0.54 -0.61 -21.99
CA SER A 7 1.95 -0.69 -22.39
C SER A 7 2.72 -1.83 -21.67
N SER A 8 2.20 -2.36 -20.57
CA SER A 8 2.90 -3.31 -19.69
C SER A 8 2.37 -4.76 -19.75
N ALA A 9 2.54 -5.42 -20.90
CA ALA A 9 2.28 -6.86 -21.01
C ALA A 9 3.58 -7.69 -20.89
N CYS A 10 4.20 -7.71 -19.70
CA CYS A 10 5.34 -8.60 -19.42
C CYS A 10 5.40 -9.05 -17.95
N ILE A 11 4.25 -9.38 -17.34
CA ILE A 11 4.26 -10.08 -16.04
C ILE A 11 4.54 -11.56 -16.31
N SER A 12 5.81 -11.96 -16.25
CA SER A 12 6.18 -13.39 -16.37
C SER A 12 5.59 -14.20 -15.20
N LEU A 13 5.30 -15.50 -15.41
CA LEU A 13 4.82 -16.39 -14.33
C LEU A 13 5.80 -16.48 -13.16
N LEU A 14 7.11 -16.35 -13.42
CA LEU A 14 8.13 -16.26 -12.38
C LEU A 14 7.94 -15.01 -11.51
N TYR A 15 7.51 -13.90 -12.09
CA TYR A 15 7.24 -12.66 -11.35
C TYR A 15 6.01 -12.79 -10.44
N VAL A 16 4.93 -13.41 -10.93
CA VAL A 16 3.74 -13.70 -10.10
C VAL A 16 4.10 -14.62 -8.93
N LEU A 17 4.92 -15.65 -9.18
CA LEU A 17 5.39 -16.55 -8.12
C LEU A 17 6.29 -15.83 -7.11
N VAL A 18 7.16 -14.93 -7.54
CA VAL A 18 7.99 -14.11 -6.64
C VAL A 18 7.13 -13.17 -5.79
N ILE A 19 6.14 -12.52 -6.38
CA ILE A 19 5.15 -11.71 -5.64
C ILE A 19 4.45 -12.58 -4.61
N TYR A 20 3.90 -13.72 -5.01
CA TYR A 20 3.17 -14.62 -4.10
C TYR A 20 4.05 -15.14 -2.95
N ILE A 21 5.29 -15.57 -3.24
CA ILE A 21 6.24 -16.00 -2.21
C ILE A 21 6.59 -14.83 -1.29
N SER A 22 6.81 -13.63 -1.82
CA SER A 22 7.10 -12.44 -1.00
C SER A 22 5.93 -12.10 -0.08
N PHE A 23 4.69 -12.18 -0.59
CA PHE A 23 3.46 -12.03 0.20
C PHE A 23 3.33 -13.10 1.29
N LEU A 24 3.68 -14.35 1.01
CA LEU A 24 3.72 -15.40 2.03
C LEU A 24 4.75 -15.11 3.13
N LEU A 25 5.90 -14.54 2.77
CA LEU A 25 6.97 -14.22 3.73
C LEU A 25 6.64 -13.05 4.65
N ILE A 26 5.79 -12.11 4.22
CA ILE A 26 5.40 -10.94 5.04
C ILE A 26 4.07 -11.13 5.77
N LYS A 27 3.37 -12.25 5.54
CA LYS A 27 2.08 -12.55 6.17
C LYS A 27 2.16 -12.50 7.69
N GLY A 28 1.18 -11.86 8.32
CA GLY A 28 1.06 -11.77 9.78
C GLY A 28 2.01 -10.76 10.41
N ARG A 29 2.62 -9.86 9.62
CA ARG A 29 3.38 -8.72 10.09
C ARG A 29 2.79 -7.43 9.52
N PRO A 30 2.81 -6.32 10.26
CA PRO A 30 2.39 -5.05 9.71
C PRO A 30 3.40 -4.56 8.67
N HIS A 31 2.89 -3.95 7.59
CA HIS A 31 3.73 -3.38 6.55
C HIS A 31 3.12 -2.12 5.93
N TRP A 32 3.99 -1.13 5.72
CA TRP A 32 3.70 0.12 5.04
C TRP A 32 3.46 -0.10 3.56
N ILE A 33 2.50 0.66 3.02
CA ILE A 33 2.36 0.91 1.57
C ILE A 33 2.73 2.36 1.27
N GLY A 34 2.90 2.67 -0.02
CA GLY A 34 3.31 4.00 -0.47
C GLY A 34 2.24 5.10 -0.37
N LEU A 35 1.11 4.88 0.30
CA LEU A 35 0.00 5.83 0.34
C LEU A 35 0.09 6.69 1.62
N SER A 36 -0.03 8.01 1.46
CA SER A 36 0.04 8.97 2.56
C SER A 36 -0.76 10.24 2.25
N ASP A 37 -1.33 10.88 3.27
CA ASP A 37 -1.90 12.23 3.19
C ASP A 37 -1.05 13.29 3.92
N MET A 38 0.19 12.95 4.31
CA MET A 38 1.10 13.84 5.03
C MET A 38 1.41 15.14 4.26
N HIS A 39 1.26 15.12 2.93
CA HIS A 39 1.45 16.32 2.11
C HIS A 39 0.29 17.32 2.25
N SER A 40 -0.94 16.83 2.34
CA SER A 40 -2.15 17.61 2.48
C SER A 40 -3.21 16.74 3.15
N ALA A 41 -3.62 17.11 4.36
CA ALA A 41 -4.60 16.36 5.14
C ALA A 41 -5.86 16.06 4.31
N ASP A 42 -6.40 14.85 4.51
CA ASP A 42 -7.54 14.30 3.76
C ASP A 42 -7.30 14.11 2.25
N THR A 43 -6.07 14.31 1.76
CA THR A 43 -5.69 14.11 0.36
C THR A 43 -4.62 13.04 0.26
N TRP A 44 -5.08 11.80 0.04
CA TRP A 44 -4.21 10.63 -0.06
C TRP A 44 -3.54 10.54 -1.43
N VAL A 45 -2.21 10.48 -1.42
CA VAL A 45 -1.37 10.38 -2.62
C VAL A 45 -0.40 9.19 -2.54
N TRP A 46 -0.03 8.64 -3.69
CA TRP A 46 0.97 7.58 -3.81
C TRP A 46 2.37 8.17 -3.92
N TYR A 47 3.29 7.74 -3.06
CA TYR A 47 4.72 8.06 -3.17
C TYR A 47 5.43 7.07 -4.10
N PRO A 48 6.39 7.51 -4.95
CA PRO A 48 6.88 8.88 -5.11
C PRO A 48 6.14 9.72 -6.17
N SER A 49 5.15 9.16 -6.88
CA SER A 49 4.51 9.85 -8.01
C SER A 49 3.71 11.09 -7.60
N MET A 50 3.29 11.16 -6.34
CA MET A 50 2.40 12.17 -5.78
C MET A 50 1.04 12.22 -6.48
N GLU A 51 0.64 11.13 -7.13
CA GLU A 51 -0.67 11.01 -7.76
C GLU A 51 -1.76 10.72 -6.74
N ASP A 52 -2.92 11.35 -6.93
CA ASP A 52 -4.11 11.12 -6.10
C ASP A 52 -4.54 9.64 -6.14
N VAL A 53 -5.00 9.15 -4.99
CA VAL A 53 -5.58 7.81 -4.89
C VAL A 53 -6.88 7.73 -5.70
N THR A 54 -6.95 6.76 -6.62
CA THR A 54 -8.15 6.50 -7.43
C THR A 54 -8.89 5.23 -7.02
N TYR A 55 -8.23 4.36 -6.27
CA TYR A 55 -8.79 3.12 -5.72
C TYR A 55 -8.41 3.02 -4.26
N THR A 56 -9.38 2.67 -3.43
CA THR A 56 -9.20 2.52 -1.99
C THR A 56 -9.76 1.19 -1.50
N ASP A 57 -9.04 0.54 -0.59
CA ASP A 57 -9.49 -0.66 0.11
C ASP A 57 -9.34 -0.50 1.63
N TRP A 58 -9.84 0.61 2.14
CA TRP A 58 -9.81 0.93 3.57
C TRP A 58 -10.66 -0.06 4.37
N GLN A 59 -10.20 -0.39 5.57
CA GLN A 59 -11.02 -1.10 6.55
C GLN A 59 -12.26 -0.27 6.87
N PRO A 60 -13.45 -0.87 7.11
CA PRO A 60 -14.61 -0.10 7.51
C PRO A 60 -14.32 0.79 8.72
N GLY A 61 -14.47 2.10 8.54
CA GLY A 61 -14.14 3.11 9.56
C GLY A 61 -12.84 3.88 9.30
N GLN A 62 -12.01 3.43 8.35
CA GLN A 62 -10.79 4.12 7.92
C GLN A 62 -11.00 4.84 6.57
N PRO A 63 -10.22 5.90 6.28
CA PRO A 63 -9.30 6.57 7.22
C PRO A 63 -10.05 7.34 8.32
N ASN A 64 -9.42 7.46 9.49
CA ASN A 64 -9.89 8.21 10.65
C ASN A 64 -9.16 9.57 10.72
N PRO A 65 -9.80 10.67 10.29
CA PRO A 65 -9.16 11.99 10.21
C PRO A 65 -8.80 12.62 11.58
N GLY A 66 -9.02 11.94 12.71
CA GLY A 66 -8.91 12.49 14.06
C GLY A 66 -7.61 12.23 14.82
N GLU A 67 -6.74 11.31 14.36
CA GLU A 67 -5.65 10.78 15.20
C GLU A 67 -4.23 11.19 14.78
N GLY A 68 -4.08 12.02 13.74
CA GLY A 68 -2.76 12.41 13.23
C GLY A 68 -2.03 11.26 12.52
N GLU A 69 -2.81 10.31 12.02
CA GLU A 69 -2.36 9.10 11.34
C GLU A 69 -2.31 9.38 9.83
N HIS A 70 -1.10 9.55 9.28
CA HIS A 70 -0.92 10.07 7.92
C HIS A 70 -0.32 9.07 6.92
N CYS A 71 -0.11 7.83 7.34
CA CYS A 71 0.52 6.79 6.53
C CYS A 71 -0.35 5.55 6.48
N ALA A 72 -0.48 4.94 5.30
CA ALA A 72 -1.30 3.75 5.14
C ALA A 72 -0.48 2.47 5.33
N ALA A 73 -1.02 1.51 6.06
CA ALA A 73 -0.44 0.20 6.29
C ALA A 73 -1.48 -0.92 6.23
N PHE A 74 -0.98 -2.14 6.03
CA PHE A 74 -1.70 -3.33 6.42
C PHE A 74 -1.26 -3.73 7.84
N LEU A 75 -2.22 -4.02 8.72
CA LEU A 75 -1.97 -4.39 10.13
C LEU A 75 -2.23 -5.89 10.35
N GLN A 76 -1.50 -6.76 9.63
CA GLN A 76 -1.84 -8.19 9.50
C GLN A 76 -1.66 -9.03 10.76
N ASP A 77 -0.97 -8.49 11.76
CA ASP A 77 -0.86 -9.06 13.10
C ASP A 77 -2.14 -8.86 13.92
N LEU A 78 -2.93 -7.83 13.61
CA LEU A 78 -4.20 -7.50 14.27
C LEU A 78 -5.42 -7.91 13.43
N TYR A 79 -5.36 -7.66 12.12
CA TYR A 79 -6.45 -7.90 11.17
C TYR A 79 -5.96 -8.83 10.06
N PRO A 80 -6.44 -10.09 10.00
CA PRO A 80 -5.96 -11.07 9.03
C PRO A 80 -6.43 -10.79 7.59
N ASP A 81 -7.31 -9.81 7.40
CA ASP A 81 -7.67 -9.27 6.10
C ASP A 81 -6.52 -8.39 5.53
N PHE A 82 -6.73 -7.90 4.32
CA PHE A 82 -5.77 -7.03 3.64
C PHE A 82 -6.41 -5.65 3.44
N TYR A 83 -7.22 -5.19 4.39
CA TYR A 83 -7.75 -3.84 4.34
C TYR A 83 -6.72 -2.85 4.89
N TRP A 84 -6.79 -1.61 4.39
CA TRP A 84 -5.83 -0.57 4.74
C TRP A 84 -6.27 0.15 6.00
N HIS A 85 -5.29 0.57 6.78
CA HIS A 85 -5.45 1.46 7.93
C HIS A 85 -4.53 2.66 7.75
N ASP A 86 -5.03 3.85 8.04
CA ASP A 86 -4.18 4.97 8.43
C ASP A 86 -3.56 4.67 9.80
N VAL A 87 -2.27 4.99 9.93
CA VAL A 87 -1.46 4.76 11.12
C VAL A 87 -0.47 5.91 11.29
N ASP A 88 -0.05 6.18 12.53
CA ASP A 88 1.08 7.06 12.84
C ASP A 88 2.34 6.65 12.05
N CYS A 89 2.82 7.54 11.18
CA CYS A 89 3.97 7.34 10.32
C CYS A 89 5.29 7.00 11.06
N SER A 90 5.36 7.25 12.38
CA SER A 90 6.51 6.92 13.21
C SER A 90 6.55 5.44 13.62
N ALA A 91 5.49 4.67 13.37
CA ALA A 91 5.43 3.25 13.68
C ALA A 91 6.47 2.44 12.89
N GLN A 92 7.03 1.42 13.55
CA GLN A 92 8.12 0.60 13.01
C GLN A 92 7.58 -0.65 12.33
N PHE A 93 7.27 -0.55 11.04
CA PHE A 93 6.80 -1.67 10.22
C PHE A 93 7.78 -2.02 9.11
N LEU A 94 7.59 -3.21 8.52
CA LEU A 94 8.19 -3.53 7.23
C LEU A 94 7.55 -2.66 6.13
N PHE A 95 8.08 -2.67 4.93
CA PHE A 95 7.50 -1.93 3.80
C PHE A 95 7.47 -2.78 2.55
N ILE A 96 6.45 -2.56 1.71
CA ILE A 96 6.37 -3.13 0.37
C ILE A 96 6.95 -2.12 -0.62
N CYS A 97 7.93 -2.54 -1.41
CA CYS A 97 8.42 -1.73 -2.53
C CYS A 97 7.74 -2.12 -3.84
N GLU A 98 7.47 -1.12 -4.66
CA GLU A 98 7.12 -1.28 -6.06
C GLU A 98 8.30 -0.87 -6.94
N ARG A 99 8.48 -1.58 -8.05
CA ARG A 99 9.40 -1.20 -9.12
C ARG A 99 8.77 -1.54 -10.46
N GLU A 100 8.68 -0.54 -11.33
CA GLU A 100 8.37 -0.76 -12.73
C GLU A 100 9.53 -1.44 -13.44
N PHE A 101 9.23 -2.46 -14.23
CA PHE A 101 10.21 -3.11 -15.09
C PHE A 101 9.97 -2.64 -16.52
N CYS A 102 10.75 -1.66 -16.95
CA CYS A 102 10.85 -1.31 -18.37
C CYS A 102 11.84 -2.27 -19.05
N PHE A 103 11.44 -2.86 -20.18
CA PHE A 103 12.34 -3.49 -21.15
C PHE A 103 12.25 -2.75 -22.48
#